data_AF-A0A0B1TJ03-F1
#
_entry.id   AF-A0A0B1TJ03-F1
#
_cell.length_a   1.000
_cell.length_b   1.000
_cell.length_c   1.000
_cell.angle_alpha   90.00
_cell.angle_beta   90.00
_cell.angle_gamma   90.00
#
_symmetry.space_group_name_H-M   'P 1'
#
loop_
_entity.id
_entity.type
_entity.pdbx_description
1 polymer ?
#
loop_
_entity_poly.entity_id
_entity_poly.type
_entity_poly.pdbx_seq_one_letter_code
_entity_poly.pdbx_strand_id
1 'polypeptide(L)'
;MGQGQEQATIEGIRKASAEGQWLCLNNVHLMLSIIPTIQKELATVTLHERFRLWMTTEEEGKFPAIMLQQSLKVTFEPPPGIRNNLLRTYSQIDEARRSTLTTQAVFVLAWLHALLQERRTFIPQAWTKFYEFSNADVRVARVFVESLVRESSKF
;
A
#
# COMPACT_ATOMS: atom_id res chain seq x y z
N MET A 1 11.15 -10.48 0.80
CA MET A 1 12.24 -11.20 0.12
C MET A 1 13.53 -10.80 0.82
N GLY A 2 14.30 -11.76 1.31
CA GLY A 2 15.57 -11.54 2.02
C GLY A 2 16.53 -12.69 1.77
N GLN A 3 17.79 -12.54 2.20
CA GLN A 3 18.84 -13.54 1.96
C GLN A 3 18.39 -14.94 2.44
N GLY A 4 18.46 -15.94 1.56
CA GLY A 4 18.04 -17.31 1.85
C GLY A 4 16.56 -17.65 1.56
N GLN A 5 15.75 -16.70 1.08
CA GLN A 5 14.35 -16.96 0.73
C GLN A 5 14.14 -17.49 -0.70
N GLU A 6 15.22 -17.76 -1.45
CA GLU A 6 15.09 -18.13 -2.86
C GLU A 6 14.33 -19.44 -3.06
N GLN A 7 14.73 -20.45 -2.30
CA GLN A 7 14.18 -21.79 -2.41
C GLN A 7 12.73 -21.85 -1.94
N ALA A 8 12.44 -21.18 -0.82
CA ALA A 8 11.08 -21.02 -0.31
C ALA A 8 10.16 -20.29 -1.30
N THR A 9 10.70 -19.32 -2.07
CA THR A 9 9.93 -18.62 -3.10
C THR A 9 9.54 -19.56 -4.24
N ILE A 10 10.50 -20.37 -4.73
CA ILE A 10 10.25 -21.34 -5.80
C ILE A 10 9.25 -22.41 -5.36
N GLU A 11 9.43 -22.96 -4.16
CA GLU A 11 8.50 -23.94 -3.58
C GLU A 11 7.11 -23.35 -3.38
N GLY A 12 7.02 -22.10 -2.90
CA GLY A 12 5.78 -21.36 -2.77
C GLY A 12 5.06 -21.18 -4.11
N ILE A 13 5.79 -20.85 -5.19
CA ILE A 13 5.21 -20.72 -6.53
C ILE A 13 4.68 -22.07 -7.01
N ARG A 14 5.45 -23.15 -6.89
CA ARG A 14 5.01 -24.49 -7.35
C ARG A 14 3.78 -24.97 -6.59
N LYS A 15 3.76 -24.79 -5.27
CA LYS A 15 2.61 -25.16 -4.45
C LYS A 15 1.38 -24.33 -4.80
N ALA A 16 1.52 -23.00 -4.82
CA ALA A 16 0.39 -22.11 -5.06
C ALA A 16 -0.16 -22.24 -6.49
N SER A 17 0.71 -22.47 -7.48
CA SER A 17 0.30 -22.71 -8.88
C SER A 17 -0.43 -24.02 -9.07
N ALA A 18 -0.09 -25.07 -8.31
CA ALA A 18 -0.81 -26.35 -8.33
C ALA A 18 -2.15 -26.28 -7.56
N GLU A 19 -2.17 -25.65 -6.39
CA GLU A 19 -3.36 -25.56 -5.52
C GLU A 19 -4.31 -24.41 -5.91
N GLY A 20 -3.90 -23.52 -6.81
CA GLY A 20 -4.68 -22.35 -7.21
C GLY A 20 -4.76 -21.25 -6.15
N GLN A 21 -3.77 -21.18 -5.26
CA GLN A 21 -3.71 -20.18 -4.18
C GLN A 21 -3.14 -18.85 -4.65
N TRP A 22 -3.24 -17.84 -3.80
CA TRP A 22 -2.63 -16.54 -4.06
C TRP A 22 -1.28 -16.47 -3.36
N LEU A 23 -0.26 -16.05 -4.09
CA LEU A 23 1.08 -15.84 -3.56
C LEU A 23 1.44 -14.36 -3.66
N CYS A 24 1.91 -13.77 -2.57
CA CYS A 24 2.37 -12.38 -2.54
C CYS A 24 3.86 -12.33 -2.16
N LEU A 25 4.68 -11.80 -3.07
CA LEU A 25 6.11 -11.59 -2.87
C LEU A 25 6.37 -10.13 -2.52
N ASN A 26 6.72 -9.88 -1.27
CA ASN A 26 6.98 -8.53 -0.79
C ASN A 26 8.46 -8.13 -0.98
N ASN A 27 8.66 -6.86 -1.30
CA ASN A 27 9.97 -6.19 -1.47
C ASN A 27 10.91 -6.92 -2.44
N VAL A 28 10.44 -7.21 -3.66
CA VAL A 28 11.23 -7.95 -4.66
C VAL A 28 12.46 -7.19 -5.16
N HIS A 29 12.49 -5.86 -5.03
CA HIS A 29 13.65 -5.02 -5.34
C HIS A 29 14.90 -5.41 -4.53
N LEU A 30 14.73 -5.98 -3.34
CA LEU A 30 15.85 -6.47 -2.51
C LEU A 30 16.51 -7.73 -3.07
N MET A 31 15.90 -8.41 -4.04
CA MET A 31 16.35 -9.70 -4.54
C MET A 31 16.07 -9.86 -6.04
N LEU A 32 16.58 -8.95 -6.85
CA LEU A 32 16.36 -8.95 -8.30
C LEU A 32 16.90 -10.20 -9.02
N SER A 33 17.92 -10.85 -8.45
CA SER A 33 18.56 -12.05 -9.00
C SER A 33 17.59 -13.22 -9.19
N ILE A 34 16.52 -13.29 -8.39
CA ILE A 34 15.55 -14.38 -8.46
C ILE A 34 14.49 -14.18 -9.54
N ILE A 35 14.29 -12.96 -10.02
CA ILE A 35 13.21 -12.63 -10.96
C ILE A 35 13.30 -13.46 -12.25
N PRO A 36 14.48 -13.65 -12.88
CA PRO A 36 14.61 -14.56 -14.01
C PRO A 36 14.23 -16.01 -13.69
N THR A 37 14.55 -16.47 -12.48
CA THR A 37 14.19 -17.82 -12.01
C THR A 37 12.68 -17.95 -11.82
N ILE A 38 12.03 -16.96 -11.22
CA ILE A 38 10.56 -16.89 -11.08
C ILE A 38 9.90 -16.94 -12.45
N GLN A 39 10.40 -16.14 -13.40
CA GLN A 39 9.87 -16.11 -14.75
C GLN A 39 9.98 -17.49 -15.43
N LYS A 40 11.12 -18.18 -15.25
CA LYS A 40 11.31 -19.54 -15.78
C LYS A 40 10.33 -20.53 -15.16
N GLU A 41 10.12 -20.48 -13.84
CA GLU A 41 9.18 -21.36 -13.15
C GLU A 41 7.73 -21.11 -13.61
N LEU A 42 7.32 -19.85 -13.75
CA LEU A 42 5.99 -19.48 -14.25
C LEU A 42 5.74 -19.95 -15.68
N ALA A 43 6.78 -20.01 -16.52
CA ALA A 43 6.70 -20.52 -17.88
C ALA A 43 6.69 -22.05 -17.96
N THR A 44 7.24 -22.73 -16.95
CA THR A 44 7.38 -24.20 -16.95
C THR A 44 6.18 -24.90 -16.31
N VAL A 45 5.56 -24.29 -15.29
CA VAL A 45 4.48 -24.91 -14.52
C VAL A 45 3.12 -24.67 -15.18
N THR A 46 2.26 -25.69 -15.16
CA THR A 46 0.84 -25.55 -15.51
C THR A 46 0.12 -24.73 -14.44
N LEU A 47 -0.25 -23.49 -14.77
CA LEU A 47 -0.87 -22.57 -13.83
C LEU A 47 -2.36 -22.90 -13.67
N HIS A 48 -2.79 -23.12 -12.42
CA HIS A 48 -4.21 -23.24 -12.10
C HIS A 48 -4.95 -21.92 -12.37
N GLU A 49 -6.19 -21.96 -12.89
CA GLU A 49 -6.93 -20.76 -13.32
C GLU A 49 -7.14 -19.70 -12.22
N ARG A 50 -7.24 -20.16 -10.97
CA ARG A 50 -7.40 -19.30 -9.77
C ARG A 50 -6.09 -18.75 -9.19
N PHE A 51 -4.94 -19.24 -9.65
CA PHE A 51 -3.64 -18.79 -9.15
C PHE A 51 -3.43 -17.30 -9.45
N ARG A 52 -2.95 -16.54 -8.47
CA ARG A 52 -2.57 -15.13 -8.63
C ARG A 52 -1.24 -14.88 -7.94
N LEU A 53 -0.30 -14.28 -8.68
CA LEU A 53 0.98 -13.82 -8.15
C LEU A 53 0.95 -12.30 -7.99
N TRP A 54 1.15 -11.84 -6.77
CA TRP A 54 1.32 -10.43 -6.43
C TRP A 54 2.80 -10.17 -6.11
N MET A 55 3.32 -9.04 -6.57
CA MET A 55 4.69 -8.62 -6.25
C MET A 55 4.66 -7.14 -5.86
N THR A 56 5.35 -6.80 -4.78
CA THR A 56 5.56 -5.40 -4.38
C THR A 56 7.02 -5.03 -4.61
N THR A 57 7.27 -3.96 -5.35
CA THR A 57 8.62 -3.46 -5.64
C THR A 57 8.68 -1.95 -5.46
N GLU A 58 9.84 -1.44 -5.06
CA GLU A 58 10.17 -0.03 -5.21
C GLU A 58 10.73 0.20 -6.62
N GLU A 59 10.90 1.46 -7.00
CA GLU A 59 11.55 1.83 -8.25
C GLU A 59 13.02 1.39 -8.22
N GLU A 60 13.39 0.52 -9.17
CA GLU A 60 14.74 0.00 -9.27
C GLU A 60 15.10 -0.22 -10.74
N GLY A 61 16.12 0.48 -11.22
CA GLY A 61 16.49 0.52 -12.64
C GLY A 61 17.00 -0.82 -13.19
N LYS A 62 17.42 -1.73 -12.30
CA LYS A 62 17.89 -3.07 -12.66
C LYS A 62 16.78 -4.12 -12.74
N PHE A 63 15.52 -3.74 -12.52
CA PHE A 63 14.42 -4.69 -12.57
C PHE A 63 14.24 -5.27 -13.99
N PRO A 64 14.15 -6.60 -14.17
CA PRO A 64 14.07 -7.22 -15.50
C PRO A 64 12.88 -6.74 -16.34
N ALA A 65 13.17 -6.18 -17.51
CA ALA A 65 12.16 -5.63 -18.43
C ALA A 65 11.13 -6.67 -18.89
N ILE A 66 11.53 -7.93 -19.06
CA ILE A 66 10.64 -9.00 -19.51
C ILE A 66 9.53 -9.24 -18.48
N MET A 67 9.88 -9.29 -17.18
CA MET A 67 8.91 -9.44 -16.11
C MET A 67 7.93 -8.26 -16.07
N LEU A 68 8.41 -7.03 -16.33
CA LEU A 68 7.55 -5.84 -16.43
C LEU A 68 6.59 -5.89 -17.62
N GLN A 69 7.00 -6.49 -18.74
CA GLN A 69 6.13 -6.65 -19.91
C GLN A 69 5.03 -7.68 -19.67
N GLN A 70 5.33 -8.74 -18.90
CA GLN A 70 4.40 -9.82 -18.59
C GLN A 70 3.49 -9.53 -17.38
N SER A 71 3.73 -8.43 -16.66
CA SER A 71 3.00 -8.09 -15.43
C SER A 71 2.04 -6.92 -15.62
N LEU A 72 0.90 -6.98 -14.91
CA LEU A 72 0.07 -5.80 -14.67
C LEU A 72 0.77 -4.89 -13.66
N LYS A 73 0.97 -3.62 -14.03
CA LYS A 73 1.67 -2.63 -13.20
C LYS A 73 0.66 -1.67 -12.58
N VAL A 74 0.74 -1.53 -11.25
CA VAL A 74 -0.08 -0.59 -10.49
C VAL A 74 0.85 0.25 -9.63
N THR A 75 0.79 1.57 -9.79
CA THR A 75 1.53 2.52 -8.95
C THR A 75 0.71 2.83 -7.71
N PHE A 76 1.34 2.74 -6.53
CA PHE A 76 0.69 3.03 -5.25
C PHE A 76 1.22 4.34 -4.67
N GLU A 77 0.70 5.45 -5.19
CA GLU A 77 1.08 6.80 -4.78
C GLU A 77 -0.07 7.50 -4.04
N PRO A 78 0.22 8.51 -3.19
CA PRO A 78 -0.83 9.39 -2.68
C PRO A 78 -1.55 10.09 -3.86
N PRO A 79 -2.89 10.14 -3.89
CA PRO A 79 -3.61 10.73 -5.01
C PRO A 79 -3.32 12.24 -5.06
N PRO A 80 -3.09 12.80 -6.26
CA PRO A 80 -2.86 14.23 -6.39
C PRO A 80 -4.15 15.02 -6.09
N GLY A 81 -4.00 16.12 -5.37
CA GLY A 81 -5.07 17.05 -5.03
C GLY A 81 -5.76 16.72 -3.70
N ILE A 82 -5.99 17.77 -2.91
CA ILE A 82 -6.70 17.71 -1.61
C ILE A 82 -8.01 16.93 -1.70
N ARG A 83 -8.81 17.16 -2.75
CA ARG A 83 -10.12 16.50 -2.91
C ARG A 83 -9.99 14.98 -3.03
N ASN A 84 -9.05 14.50 -3.85
CA ASN A 84 -8.89 13.07 -4.06
C ASN A 84 -8.31 12.38 -2.81
N ASN A 85 -7.46 13.11 -2.09
CA ASN A 85 -6.92 12.69 -0.81
C ASN A 85 -8.02 12.52 0.26
N LEU A 86 -8.94 13.48 0.35
CA LEU A 86 -10.12 13.37 1.21
C LEU A 86 -10.97 12.17 0.82
N LEU A 87 -11.28 11.97 -0.46
CA LEU A 87 -12.08 10.83 -0.93
C LEU A 87 -11.42 9.49 -0.56
N ARG A 88 -10.10 9.38 -0.74
CA ARG A 88 -9.31 8.20 -0.33
C ARG A 88 -9.33 7.98 1.19
N THR A 89 -9.30 9.07 1.96
CA THR A 89 -9.39 8.98 3.43
C THR A 89 -10.78 8.50 3.83
N TYR A 90 -11.83 9.06 3.23
CA TYR A 90 -13.21 8.68 3.50
C TYR A 90 -13.55 7.24 3.12
N SER A 91 -13.00 6.72 2.01
CA SER A 91 -13.24 5.32 1.63
C SER A 91 -12.65 4.30 2.62
N GLN A 92 -11.78 4.73 3.54
CA GLN A 92 -11.23 3.90 4.61
C GLN A 92 -12.02 4.01 5.93
N ILE A 93 -13.06 4.85 5.97
CA ILE A 93 -13.86 5.11 7.16
C ILE A 93 -15.18 4.34 7.03
N ASP A 94 -15.44 3.42 7.96
CA ASP A 94 -16.70 2.67 7.98
C ASP A 94 -17.91 3.60 8.07
N GLU A 95 -19.02 3.21 7.41
CA GLU A 95 -20.30 3.91 7.41
C GLU A 95 -21.08 3.80 8.74
N ALA A 96 -20.37 3.81 9.86
CA ALA A 96 -20.98 3.85 11.18
C ALA A 96 -21.64 5.22 11.43
N ARG A 97 -22.83 5.21 12.05
CA ARG A 97 -23.46 6.43 12.56
C ARG A 97 -22.59 7.04 13.66
N ARG A 98 -22.05 8.21 13.39
CA ARG A 98 -21.25 9.02 14.33
C ARG A 98 -22.05 10.24 14.77
N SER A 99 -21.73 10.79 15.94
CA SER A 99 -22.29 12.07 16.37
C SER A 99 -21.84 13.18 15.41
N THR A 100 -22.58 14.30 15.36
CA THR A 100 -22.21 15.46 14.54
C THR A 100 -20.81 15.96 14.87
N LEU A 101 -20.47 16.02 16.17
CA LEU A 101 -19.16 16.48 16.65
C LEU A 101 -18.04 15.53 16.21
N THR A 102 -18.23 14.22 16.32
CA THR A 102 -17.26 13.23 15.86
C THR A 102 -17.04 13.34 14.35
N THR A 103 -18.11 13.49 13.57
CA THR A 103 -18.02 13.63 12.11
C THR A 103 -17.26 14.89 11.71
N GLN A 104 -17.50 16.03 12.36
CA GLN A 104 -16.77 17.27 12.13
C GLN A 104 -15.29 17.15 12.48
N ALA A 105 -14.96 16.55 13.62
CA ALA A 105 -13.59 16.35 14.05
C ALA A 105 -12.80 15.43 13.09
N VAL A 106 -13.43 14.34 12.64
CA VAL A 106 -12.86 13.43 11.65
C VAL A 106 -12.65 14.12 10.29
N PHE A 107 -13.57 15.00 9.87
CA PHE A 107 -13.38 15.80 8.66
C PHE A 107 -12.17 16.74 8.77
N VAL A 108 -12.04 17.48 9.89
CA VAL A 108 -10.89 18.38 10.11
C VAL A 108 -9.58 17.59 10.10
N LEU A 109 -9.56 16.40 10.71
CA LEU A 109 -8.40 15.51 10.67
C LEU A 109 -8.07 15.05 9.24
N ALA A 110 -9.07 14.62 8.47
CA ALA A 110 -8.88 14.20 7.08
C ALA A 110 -8.37 15.36 6.21
N TRP A 111 -8.92 16.56 6.42
CA TRP A 111 -8.47 17.79 5.75
C TRP A 111 -7.02 18.12 6.09
N LEU A 112 -6.65 18.04 7.37
CA LEU A 112 -5.27 18.24 7.80
C LEU A 112 -4.33 17.22 7.13
N HIS A 113 -4.68 15.93 7.16
CA HIS A 113 -3.88 14.89 6.51
C HIS A 113 -3.67 15.15 5.02
N ALA A 114 -4.76 15.51 4.30
CA ALA A 114 -4.70 15.86 2.89
C ALA A 114 -3.80 17.08 2.64
N LEU A 115 -3.92 18.13 3.45
CA LEU A 115 -3.09 19.32 3.34
C LEU A 115 -1.60 19.02 3.59
N LEU A 116 -1.28 18.21 4.61
CA LEU A 116 0.10 17.82 4.92
C LEU A 116 0.73 17.03 3.77
N GLN A 117 -0.04 16.13 3.15
CA GLN A 117 0.41 15.35 2.00
C GLN A 117 0.62 16.23 0.77
N GLU A 118 -0.33 17.11 0.43
CA GLU A 118 -0.22 18.01 -0.72
C GLU A 118 0.93 19.00 -0.58
N ARG A 119 1.21 19.49 0.64
CA ARG A 119 2.35 20.37 0.89
C ARG A 119 3.70 19.74 0.54
N ARG A 120 3.80 18.41 0.42
CA ARG A 120 5.05 17.73 0.00
C ARG A 120 5.43 18.02 -1.44
N THR A 121 4.54 18.54 -2.27
CA THR A 121 4.89 18.96 -3.65
C THR A 121 5.70 20.25 -3.69
N PHE A 122 5.76 21.01 -2.59
CA PHE A 122 6.41 22.33 -2.53
C PHE A 122 7.64 22.31 -1.62
N ILE A 123 8.61 21.45 -1.90
CA ILE A 123 9.88 21.41 -1.16
C ILE A 123 10.90 22.32 -1.89
N PRO A 124 11.59 23.25 -1.19
CA PRO A 124 11.71 23.37 0.27
C PRO A 124 10.72 24.35 0.97
N GLN A 125 9.86 25.06 0.25
CA GLN A 125 9.07 26.17 0.81
C GLN A 125 8.02 25.73 1.85
N ALA A 126 7.41 24.57 1.65
CA ALA A 126 6.38 24.04 2.52
C ALA A 126 6.92 23.07 3.57
N TRP A 127 7.98 22.32 3.24
CA TRP A 127 8.71 21.40 4.10
C TRP A 127 10.19 21.44 3.77
N THR A 128 11.05 21.32 4.79
CA THR A 128 12.52 21.30 4.60
C THR A 128 13.02 20.00 3.95
N LYS A 129 12.30 18.90 4.15
CA LYS A 129 12.59 17.56 3.62
C LYS A 129 11.28 16.84 3.30
N PHE A 130 11.40 15.71 2.61
CA PHE A 130 10.26 14.84 2.39
C PHE A 130 9.93 14.08 3.67
N TYR A 131 8.72 14.31 4.21
CA TYR A 131 8.19 13.61 5.37
C TYR A 131 7.12 12.61 4.93
N GLU A 132 7.25 11.37 5.38
CA GLU A 132 6.31 10.31 5.02
C GLU A 132 5.09 10.33 5.94
N PHE A 133 4.04 11.04 5.52
CA PHE A 133 2.71 10.95 6.15
C PHE A 133 1.95 9.76 5.55
N SER A 134 1.77 8.70 6.34
CA SER A 134 1.17 7.45 5.94
C SER A 134 -0.33 7.39 6.25
N ASN A 135 -1.04 6.44 5.61
CA ASN A 135 -2.42 6.14 6.00
C ASN A 135 -2.51 5.56 7.44
N ALA A 136 -1.41 5.05 8.00
CA ALA A 136 -1.41 4.57 9.39
C ALA A 136 -1.56 5.73 10.37
N ASP A 137 -0.89 6.86 10.10
CA ASP A 137 -0.93 8.04 10.96
C ASP A 137 -2.34 8.60 11.10
N VAL A 138 -3.07 8.76 9.98
CA VAL A 138 -4.45 9.25 10.00
C VAL A 138 -5.40 8.27 10.70
N ARG A 139 -5.17 6.95 10.57
CA ARG A 139 -5.97 5.95 11.29
C ARG A 139 -5.77 6.04 12.80
N VAL A 140 -4.53 6.14 13.26
CA VAL A 140 -4.21 6.27 14.70
C VAL A 140 -4.76 7.59 15.24
N ALA A 141 -4.53 8.69 14.53
CA ALA A 141 -5.06 10.01 14.90
C ALA A 141 -6.59 10.01 14.96
N ARG A 142 -7.28 9.29 14.07
CA ARG A 142 -8.74 9.16 14.09
C ARG A 142 -9.21 8.46 15.36
N VAL A 143 -8.62 7.33 15.70
CA VAL A 143 -8.98 6.57 16.92
C VAL A 143 -8.81 7.44 18.16
N PHE A 144 -7.73 8.22 18.22
CA PHE A 144 -7.46 9.15 19.31
C PHE A 144 -8.48 10.30 19.37
N VAL A 145 -8.81 10.93 18.24
CA VAL A 145 -9.82 11.99 18.19
C VAL A 145 -11.20 11.46 18.58
N GLU A 146 -11.57 10.26 18.11
CA GLU A 146 -12.84 9.60 18.46
C GLU A 146 -12.91 9.28 19.97
N SER A 147 -11.80 8.85 20.60
CA SER A 147 -11.77 8.61 22.05
C SER A 147 -11.94 9.90 22.86
N LEU A 148 -11.26 10.98 22.47
CA LEU A 148 -11.38 12.29 23.13
C LEU A 148 -12.80 12.85 23.07
N VAL A 149 -13.45 12.78 21.90
CA VAL A 149 -14.83 13.24 21.74
C VAL A 149 -15.81 12.39 22.55
N ARG A 150 -15.54 11.09 22.69
CA ARG A 150 -16.35 10.20 23.53
C ARG A 150 -16.20 10.51 25.02
N GLU A 151 -15.02 10.90 25.48
CA GLU A 151 -14.77 11.31 26.86
C GLU A 151 -15.44 12.65 27.20
N SER A 152 -15.36 13.63 26.30
CA SER A 152 -16.00 14.93 26.50
C SER A 152 -17.53 14.85 26.52
N SER A 153 -18.12 13.87 25.82
CA SER A 153 -19.57 13.63 25.80
C SER A 153 -20.12 12.95 27.07
N LYS A 154 -19.26 12.58 28.03
CA LYS A 154 -19.66 11.98 29.32
C LYS A 154 -19.89 13.02 30.42
N PHE A 155 -19.54 14.28 30.16
CA PHE A 155 -19.79 15.43 31.04
C PHE A 155 -20.93 16.26 30.48
#